data_AF-A0A2N3I577-F1
#
_entry.id   AF-A0A2N3I577-F1
#
_cell.length_a   1.000
_cell.length_b   1.000
_cell.length_c   1.000
_cell.angle_alpha   90.00
_cell.angle_beta   90.00
_cell.angle_gamma   90.00
#
_symmetry.space_group_name_H-M   'P 1'
#
loop_
_entity.id
_entity.type
_entity.pdbx_description
1 polymer ?
#
loop_
_entity_poly.entity_id
_entity_poly.type
_entity_poly.pdbx_seq_one_letter_code
_entity_poly.pdbx_strand_id
1 'polypeptide(L)' 'MKVAKSHQDRERLYRFGIGKLGNTSPENIKMLENHLFHLKMNEDYVINSFEEVSELVQFLNNNNE' A
#
# COMPACT_ATOMS: atom_id res chain seq x y z
N MET A 1 16.96 4.00 4.08
CA MET A 1 15.71 3.38 3.55
C MET A 1 15.65 3.60 2.04
N LYS A 2 15.32 2.58 1.25
CA LYS A 2 15.13 2.72 -0.21
C LYS A 2 13.69 3.17 -0.48
N VAL A 3 13.54 4.37 -1.03
CA VAL A 3 12.27 4.96 -1.47
C VAL A 3 11.88 4.34 -2.82
N ALA A 4 10.64 3.89 -2.99
CA ALA A 4 10.11 3.40 -4.27
C ALA A 4 9.99 4.55 -5.29
N LYS A 5 10.91 4.57 -6.26
CA LYS A 5 10.97 5.63 -7.30
C LYS A 5 10.42 5.19 -8.65
N SER A 6 10.20 3.89 -8.86
CA SER A 6 9.75 3.33 -10.13
C SER A 6 8.39 2.64 -10.01
N HIS A 7 7.70 2.48 -11.15
CA HIS A 7 6.47 1.68 -11.23
C HIS A 7 6.68 0.24 -10.75
N GLN A 8 7.83 -0.37 -11.09
CA GLN A 8 8.19 -1.73 -10.67
C GLN A 8 8.37 -1.85 -9.15
N ASP A 9 8.92 -0.82 -8.49
CA ASP A 9 9.02 -0.81 -7.03
C ASP A 9 7.63 -0.73 -6.39
N ARG A 10 6.71 0.05 -6.98
CA ARG A 10 5.31 0.13 -6.53
C ARG A 10 4.56 -1.17 -6.72
N GLU A 11 4.76 -1.86 -7.84
CA GLU A 11 4.18 -3.19 -8.04
C GLU A 11 4.67 -4.20 -6.99
N ARG A 12 5.95 -4.11 -6.57
CA ARG A 12 6.48 -4.94 -5.48
C ARG A 12 5.82 -4.62 -4.14
N LEU A 13 5.67 -3.33 -3.83
CA LEU A 13 4.96 -2.86 -2.63
C LEU A 13 3.50 -3.32 -2.64
N TYR A 14 2.83 -3.22 -3.78
CA TYR A 14 1.45 -3.65 -3.96
C TYR A 14 1.28 -5.15 -3.76
N ARG A 15 2.10 -5.98 -4.41
CA ARG A 15 2.08 -7.44 -4.23
C ARG A 15 2.36 -7.84 -2.79
N PHE A 16 3.28 -7.15 -2.13
CA PHE A 16 3.55 -7.36 -0.72
C PHE A 16 2.34 -7.03 0.15
N GLY A 17 1.68 -5.89 -0.08
CA GLY A 17 0.49 -5.50 0.68
C GLY A 17 -0.68 -6.47 0.47
N ILE A 18 -0.95 -6.87 -0.77
CA ILE A 18 -1.96 -7.89 -1.10
C ILE A 18 -1.68 -9.21 -0.37
N GLY A 19 -0.42 -9.65 -0.34
CA GLY A 19 -0.05 -10.89 0.35
C GLY A 19 -0.19 -10.84 1.88
N LYS A 20 -0.31 -9.64 2.48
CA LYS A 20 -0.48 -9.45 3.93
C LYS A 20 -1.90 -9.03 4.34
N LEU A 21 -2.78 -8.71 3.38
CA LEU A 21 -4.17 -8.42 3.66
C LEU A 21 -4.86 -9.67 4.19
N GLY A 22 -5.38 -9.61 5.42
CA GLY A 22 -6.13 -10.69 6.04
C GLY A 22 -7.49 -10.91 5.39
N ASN A 23 -8.08 -9.84 4.84
CA ASN A 23 -9.28 -9.89 4.03
C ASN A 23 -9.05 -9.12 2.72
N THR A 24 -8.98 -9.86 1.61
CA THR A 24 -8.88 -9.31 0.24
C THR A 24 -10.25 -8.88 -0.29
N SER A 25 -10.94 -8.02 0.46
CA SER A 25 -12.17 -7.41 -0.01
C SER A 25 -11.86 -6.41 -1.13
N PRO A 26 -12.79 -6.18 -2.09
CA PRO A 26 -12.60 -5.18 -3.14
C PRO A 26 -12.29 -3.78 -2.59
N GLU A 27 -12.82 -3.46 -1.41
CA GLU A 27 -12.62 -2.16 -0.75
C GLU A 27 -11.19 -2.02 -0.21
N ASN A 28 -10.66 -3.06 0.46
CA ASN A 28 -9.28 -3.08 0.95
C ASN A 28 -8.26 -3.04 -0.18
N ILE A 29 -8.52 -3.79 -1.26
CA ILE A 29 -7.69 -3.77 -2.47
C ILE A 29 -7.68 -2.35 -3.07
N LYS A 30 -8.86 -1.72 -3.19
CA LYS A 30 -8.99 -0.37 -3.72
C LYS A 30 -8.28 0.66 -2.84
N MET A 31 -8.37 0.55 -1.51
CA MET A 31 -7.64 1.44 -0.61
C MET A 31 -6.12 1.29 -0.75
N LEU A 32 -5.62 0.05 -0.80
CA LEU A 32 -4.21 -0.25 -0.98
C LEU A 32 -3.68 0.29 -2.31
N GLU A 33 -4.42 0.06 -3.40
CA GLU A 33 -4.11 0.59 -4.72
C GLU A 33 -4.08 2.12 -4.73
N ASN A 34 -5.08 2.76 -4.12
CA ASN A 34 -5.19 4.21 -4.09
C ASN A 34 -3.99 4.84 -3.37
N HIS A 35 -3.58 4.31 -2.21
CA HIS A 35 -2.41 4.81 -1.47
C HIS A 35 -1.09 4.56 -2.20
N LEU A 36 -0.99 3.45 -2.94
CA LEU A 36 0.24 3.08 -3.65
C LEU A 36 0.37 3.69 -5.05
N PHE A 37 -0.70 4.10 -5.71
CA PHE A 37 -0.60 4.55 -7.11
C PHE A 37 -1.22 5.90 -7.39
N HIS A 38 -2.13 6.39 -6.54
CA HIS A 38 -2.91 7.60 -6.82
C HIS A 38 -2.71 8.70 -5.77
N LEU A 39 -2.45 8.33 -4.52
CA LEU A 39 -2.26 9.29 -3.44
C LEU A 39 -0.87 9.93 -3.50
N LYS A 40 -0.83 11.21 -3.88
CA LYS A 40 0.37 12.04 -3.91
C LYS A 40 0.21 13.26 -3.02
N MET A 41 1.26 13.60 -2.27
CA MET A 41 1.42 14.89 -1.59
C MET A 41 2.68 15.56 -2.10
N ASN A 42 2.57 16.81 -2.56
CA ASN A 42 3.70 17.58 -3.10
C ASN A 42 4.47 16.82 -4.19
N GLU A 43 3.75 16.21 -5.13
CA GLU A 43 4.26 15.39 -6.24
C GLU A 43 4.93 14.05 -5.86
N ASP A 44 5.22 13.85 -4.58
CA ASP A 44 5.68 12.59 -4.02
C ASP A 44 4.50 11.71 -3.59
N TYR A 45 4.66 10.41 -3.74
CA TYR A 45 3.67 9.48 -3.26
C TYR A 45 3.76 9.31 -1.76
N VAL A 46 2.62 9.05 -1.13
CA VAL A 46 2.55 8.96 0.34
C VAL A 46 3.22 7.68 0.86
N ILE A 47 3.12 6.57 0.12
CA ILE A 47 3.73 5.29 0.49
C ILE A 47 4.88 4.97 -0.45
N ASN A 48 6.07 4.74 0.12
CA ASN A 48 7.29 4.48 -0.62
C ASN A 48 8.11 3.30 -0.10
N SER A 49 7.67 2.63 0.97
CA SER A 49 8.42 1.55 1.62
C SER A 49 7.52 0.40 2.08
N PHE A 50 8.14 -0.77 2.29
CA PHE A 50 7.45 -1.96 2.80
C PHE A 50 6.91 -1.80 4.22
N GLU A 51 7.54 -0.93 5.01
CA GLU A 51 7.13 -0.61 6.38
C GLU A 51 5.81 0.15 6.37
N GLU A 52 5.73 1.24 5.58
CA GLU A 52 4.49 2.02 5.38
C GLU A 52 3.35 1.16 4.78
N VAL A 53 3.66 0.23 3.87
CA VAL A 53 2.66 -0.73 3.38
C VAL A 53 2.19 -1.66 4.50
N SER A 54 3.09 -2.12 5.37
CA SER A 54 2.73 -2.98 6.50
C SER A 54 1.82 -2.25 7.48
N GLU A 55 2.10 -0.99 7.78
CA GLU A 55 1.24 -0.14 8.63
C GLU A 55 -0.14 0.05 8.02
N LEU A 56 -0.21 0.37 6.72
CA LEU A 56 -1.49 0.50 6.01
C LEU A 56 -2.27 -0.82 6.06
N VAL A 57 -1.63 -1.95 5.77
CA VAL A 57 -2.29 -3.26 5.79
C VAL A 57 -2.77 -3.63 7.21
N GLN A 58 -1.98 -3.32 8.24
CA GLN A 58 -2.40 -3.53 9.62
C GLN A 58 -3.64 -2.69 9.96
N PHE A 59 -3.68 -1.42 9.53
CA PHE A 59 -4.87 -0.59 9.67
C PHE A 59 -6.08 -1.20 8.95
N LEU A 60 -5.94 -1.63 7.69
CA LEU A 60 -7.02 -2.23 6.91
C LEU A 60 -7.54 -3.53 7.53
N ASN A 61 -6.65 -4.34 8.11
CA ASN A 61 -7.03 -5.57 8.78
C ASN A 61 -7.80 -5.29 10.09
N ASN A 62 -7.37 -4.31 10.87
CA ASN A 62 -8.01 -3.95 12.14
C ASN A 62 -9.38 -3.25 11.96
N ASN A 63 -9.61 -2.58 10.83
CA ASN A 63 -10.90 -1.94 10.52
C ASN A 63 -11.96 -2.93 9.99
N ASN A 64 -11.59 -4.19 9.78
CA ASN A 64 -12.47 -5.26 9.34
C ASN A 64 -12.90 -6.22 10.48
N GLU A 65 -12.48 -5.94 11.72
CA GLU A 65 -13.03 -6.55 12.96
C GLU A 65 -14.20 -5.71 13.49
#